data_AF-A0A2C9KJN3-F1
#
_entry.id   AF-A0A2C9KJN3-F1
#
_cell.length_a   1.000
_cell.length_b   1.000
_cell.length_c   1.000
_cell.angle_alpha   90.00
_cell.angle_beta   90.00
_cell.angle_gamma   90.00
#
_symmetry.space_group_name_H-M   'P 1'
#
loop_
_entity.id
_entity.type
_entity.pdbx_description
1 polymer ?
#
loop_
_entity_poly.entity_id
_entity_poly.type
_entity_poly.pdbx_seq_one_letter_code
_entity_poly.pdbx_strand_id
1 'polypeptide(L)'
;MEPKAYISWSTFLFLYFRPVHLDGTSFIKSMFGYEVCNDDWIATNATDLKLNLKIKLHGQHIAQETVVNLIQGHLKDTDPTKALVLSFHGPPGVGKTFVSRLIAKSLYKINNTGGIDITTLVTRHWESGQRRETLQLSNLENQLMKGALNIENSRGLWHSDLIINHLISAFVPFLPLAKEHVRSCIRDGLVSKQYYTNLRSVPESVVDRIIKELTFIPEEEQIFSSNGCKRVVNKIFLVVEYIREEL
;
A
#
# COMPACT_ATOMS: atom_id res chain seq x y z
N MET A 1 9.57 -29.29 -23.98
CA MET A 1 8.69 -28.36 -23.24
C MET A 1 9.40 -28.01 -21.95
N GLU A 2 10.14 -26.91 -21.94
CA GLU A 2 10.80 -26.40 -20.72
C GLU A 2 9.88 -25.41 -20.01
N PRO A 3 9.73 -25.48 -18.69
CA PRO A 3 8.99 -24.48 -17.93
C PRO A 3 9.83 -23.21 -17.86
N LYS A 4 9.37 -22.13 -18.51
CA LYS A 4 9.94 -20.79 -18.32
C LYS A 4 9.71 -20.37 -16.88
N ALA A 5 10.81 -20.30 -16.12
CA ALA A 5 10.84 -19.84 -14.74
C ALA A 5 10.20 -18.44 -14.62
N TYR A 6 9.08 -18.36 -13.89
CA TYR A 6 8.52 -17.09 -13.46
C TYR A 6 9.45 -16.50 -12.39
N ILE A 7 10.17 -15.45 -12.74
CA ILE A 7 10.99 -14.68 -11.80
C ILE A 7 10.06 -14.10 -10.73
N SER A 8 10.23 -14.60 -9.50
CA SER A 8 9.48 -14.17 -8.32
C SER A 8 9.91 -12.78 -7.90
N TRP A 9 9.11 -11.78 -8.25
CA TRP A 9 9.19 -10.46 -7.62
C TRP A 9 8.43 -10.51 -6.30
N SER A 10 9.07 -11.07 -5.27
CA SER A 10 8.58 -10.97 -3.89
C SER A 10 8.59 -9.50 -3.50
N THR A 11 7.42 -8.95 -3.16
CA THR A 11 7.36 -7.63 -2.51
C THR A 11 7.31 -7.90 -1.02
N PHE A 12 8.41 -7.60 -0.32
CA PHE A 12 8.46 -7.64 1.14
C PHE A 12 7.82 -6.37 1.69
N LEU A 13 6.81 -6.50 2.53
CA LEU A 13 6.28 -5.39 3.33
C LEU A 13 6.75 -5.59 4.77
N PHE A 14 7.67 -4.73 5.20
CA PHE A 14 8.05 -4.64 6.60
C PHE A 14 7.10 -3.65 7.29
N LEU A 15 6.28 -4.15 8.21
CA LEU A 15 5.49 -3.31 9.10
C LEU A 15 6.20 -3.28 10.45
N TYR A 16 6.82 -2.16 10.79
CA TYR A 16 7.31 -1.95 12.14
C TYR A 16 6.18 -1.32 12.97
N PHE A 17 5.59 -2.11 13.87
CA PHE A 17 4.70 -1.62 14.90
C PHE A 17 5.37 -1.87 16.25
N ARG A 18 5.68 -0.80 16.97
CA ARG A 18 6.07 -0.89 18.37
C ARG A 18 5.10 -0.02 19.19
N PRO A 19 3.97 -0.56 19.66
CA PRO A 19 3.09 0.18 20.55
C PRO A 19 3.81 0.33 21.89
N VAL A 20 4.13 1.56 22.29
CA VAL A 20 4.68 1.83 23.62
C VAL A 20 3.51 2.19 24.53
N HIS A 21 3.15 1.31 25.47
CA HIS A 21 2.17 1.65 26.49
C HIS A 21 2.76 2.73 27.43
N LEU A 22 1.92 3.73 27.71
CA LEU A 22 2.14 4.83 28.64
C LEU A 22 2.17 4.32 30.09
N ASP A 23 3.32 3.84 30.55
CA ASP A 23 3.66 3.90 31.97
C ASP A 23 4.48 5.18 32.22
N GLY A 24 4.44 5.71 33.45
CA GLY A 24 4.93 7.04 33.91
C GLY A 24 6.39 7.42 33.62
N THR A 25 7.04 6.74 32.69
CA THR A 25 8.37 6.99 32.11
C THR A 25 8.35 7.72 30.76
N SER A 26 7.16 8.06 30.24
CA SER A 26 6.96 8.80 28.96
C SER A 26 7.82 10.08 28.86
N PHE A 27 7.95 10.82 29.96
CA PHE A 27 8.75 12.05 30.01
C PHE A 27 10.26 11.77 29.83
N ILE A 28 10.74 10.62 30.30
CA ILE A 28 12.16 10.25 30.25
C ILE A 28 12.53 9.70 28.86
N LYS A 29 11.67 8.91 28.21
CA LYS A 29 11.95 8.36 26.86
C LYS A 29 11.96 9.45 25.76
N SER A 30 11.10 10.47 25.88
CA SER A 30 11.12 11.65 25.01
C SER A 30 12.42 12.46 25.17
N MET A 31 12.95 12.54 26.39
CA MET A 31 14.17 13.28 26.71
C MET A 31 15.44 12.62 26.12
N PHE A 32 15.41 11.31 25.83
CA PHE A 32 16.53 10.55 25.26
C PHE A 32 16.40 10.23 23.75
N GLY A 33 15.43 10.80 23.03
CA GLY A 33 15.38 10.74 21.56
C GLY A 33 14.88 9.42 20.94
N TYR A 34 14.15 8.58 21.69
CA TYR A 34 13.54 7.36 21.13
C TYR A 34 12.26 7.66 20.33
N GLU A 35 12.07 7.02 19.16
CA GLU A 35 10.77 7.05 18.47
C GLU A 35 9.70 6.39 19.33
N VAL A 36 8.66 7.16 19.65
CA VAL A 36 7.46 6.66 20.31
C VAL A 36 6.33 6.69 19.29
N CYS A 37 5.85 5.52 18.89
CA CYS A 37 4.60 5.41 18.15
C CYS A 37 3.44 5.70 19.09
N ASN A 38 2.85 6.89 19.00
CA ASN A 38 1.65 7.26 19.75
C ASN A 38 0.38 7.00 18.93
N ASP A 39 -0.77 6.92 19.58
CA ASP A 39 -2.10 6.76 18.94
C ASP A 39 -2.44 7.88 17.94
N ASP A 40 -1.69 8.98 17.98
CA ASP A 40 -1.79 10.09 17.04
C ASP A 40 -1.29 9.74 15.62
N TRP A 41 -0.40 8.75 15.49
CA TRP A 41 0.28 8.40 14.23
C TRP A 41 -0.17 7.05 13.66
N ILE A 42 -0.71 6.16 14.50
CA ILE A 42 -1.09 4.79 14.13
C ILE A 42 -2.56 4.52 14.47
N ALA A 43 -3.26 3.78 13.61
CA ALA A 43 -4.61 3.32 13.89
C ALA A 43 -4.61 2.26 15.00
N THR A 44 -5.44 2.46 16.02
CA THR A 44 -5.61 1.54 17.15
C THR A 44 -6.43 0.29 16.80
N ASN A 45 -7.04 0.24 15.62
CA ASN A 45 -7.80 -0.90 15.14
C ASN A 45 -7.73 -1.07 13.61
N ALA A 46 -7.98 -2.27 13.13
CA ALA A 46 -7.93 -2.61 11.70
C ALA A 46 -9.31 -2.57 11.01
N THR A 47 -10.28 -1.83 11.53
CA THR A 47 -11.67 -1.84 11.00
C THR A 47 -11.72 -1.23 9.60
N ASP A 48 -11.07 -0.08 9.39
CA ASP A 48 -10.97 0.55 8.08
C ASP A 48 -10.23 -0.34 7.07
N LEU A 49 -9.14 -0.98 7.51
CA LEU A 49 -8.39 -1.92 6.69
C LEU A 49 -9.27 -3.10 6.25
N LYS A 50 -10.00 -3.72 7.18
CA LYS A 50 -10.92 -4.84 6.91
C LYS A 50 -11.98 -4.44 5.89
N LEU A 51 -12.60 -3.27 6.07
CA LEU A 51 -13.62 -2.76 5.17
C LEU A 51 -13.06 -2.50 3.77
N ASN A 52 -11.94 -1.80 3.68
CA ASN A 52 -11.33 -1.47 2.40
C ASN A 52 -10.82 -2.71 1.65
N LEU A 53 -10.24 -3.69 2.34
CA LEU A 53 -9.83 -4.94 1.72
C LEU A 53 -11.04 -5.67 1.14
N LYS A 54 -12.14 -5.77 1.90
CA LYS A 54 -13.36 -6.43 1.44
C LYS A 54 -13.99 -5.75 0.22
N ILE A 55 -14.02 -4.42 0.19
CA ILE A 55 -14.68 -3.66 -0.88
C ILE A 55 -13.79 -3.55 -2.13
N LYS A 56 -12.47 -3.41 -1.96
CA LYS A 56 -11.58 -2.99 -3.04
C LYS A 56 -10.62 -4.07 -3.54
N LEU A 57 -10.38 -5.14 -2.77
CA LEU A 57 -9.48 -6.21 -3.17
C LEU A 57 -10.27 -7.40 -3.74
N HIS A 58 -10.53 -7.40 -5.04
CA HIS A 58 -11.36 -8.42 -5.68
C HIS A 58 -10.67 -9.80 -5.77
N GLY A 59 -11.41 -10.86 -5.43
CA GLY A 59 -10.99 -12.26 -5.66
C GLY A 59 -9.91 -12.81 -4.74
N GLN A 60 -9.49 -12.07 -3.72
CA GLN A 60 -8.39 -12.46 -2.82
C GLN A 60 -8.85 -12.72 -1.39
N HIS A 61 -9.88 -13.55 -1.21
CA HIS A 61 -10.46 -13.84 0.11
C HIS A 61 -9.42 -14.33 1.14
N ILE A 62 -8.48 -15.21 0.73
CA ILE A 62 -7.37 -15.67 1.59
C ILE A 62 -6.51 -14.50 2.07
N ALA A 63 -6.11 -13.61 1.17
CA ALA A 63 -5.31 -12.44 1.52
C ALA A 63 -6.09 -11.46 2.39
N GLN A 64 -7.37 -11.22 2.09
CA GLN A 64 -8.25 -10.34 2.89
C GLN A 64 -8.33 -10.81 4.33
N GLU A 65 -8.57 -12.10 4.55
CA GLU A 65 -8.71 -12.67 5.90
C GLU A 65 -7.36 -12.73 6.62
N THR A 66 -6.33 -13.27 5.98
CA THR A 66 -5.01 -13.48 6.59
C THR A 66 -4.39 -12.16 7.03
N VAL A 67 -4.43 -11.13 6.17
CA VAL A 67 -3.86 -9.80 6.47
C VAL A 67 -4.58 -9.15 7.65
N VAL A 68 -5.91 -9.19 7.67
CA VAL A 68 -6.70 -8.60 8.77
C VAL A 68 -6.42 -9.31 10.08
N ASN A 69 -6.43 -10.65 10.10
CA ASN A 69 -6.23 -11.42 11.31
C ASN A 69 -4.83 -11.20 11.91
N LEU A 70 -3.79 -11.21 11.08
CA LEU A 70 -2.41 -11.00 11.53
C LEU A 70 -2.19 -9.58 12.06
N ILE A 71 -2.70 -8.56 11.37
CA ILE A 71 -2.58 -7.16 11.81
C ILE A 71 -3.39 -6.95 13.10
N GLN A 72 -4.62 -7.46 13.18
CA GLN A 72 -5.44 -7.35 14.40
C GLN A 72 -4.79 -8.06 15.59
N GLY A 73 -4.22 -9.24 15.38
CA GLY A 73 -3.47 -9.94 16.42
C GLY A 73 -2.27 -9.12 16.89
N HIS A 74 -1.51 -8.58 15.95
CA HIS A 74 -0.32 -7.78 16.29
C HIS A 74 -0.64 -6.45 16.95
N LEU A 75 -1.75 -5.78 16.58
CA LEU A 75 -2.18 -4.54 17.24
C LEU A 75 -2.71 -4.77 18.67
N LYS A 76 -3.19 -5.97 18.97
CA LYS A 76 -3.66 -6.34 20.32
C LYS A 76 -2.53 -6.80 21.25
N ASP A 77 -1.41 -7.21 20.67
CA ASP A 77 -0.24 -7.65 21.43
C ASP A 77 0.48 -6.43 22.01
N THR A 78 0.42 -6.27 23.33
CA THR A 78 1.00 -5.13 24.04
C THR A 78 2.51 -5.26 24.27
N ASP A 79 3.11 -6.44 24.03
CA ASP A 79 4.56 -6.66 24.16
C ASP A 79 5.09 -7.61 23.07
N PRO A 80 5.07 -7.18 21.79
CA PRO A 80 5.46 -8.03 20.69
C PRO A 80 6.97 -8.32 20.70
N THR A 81 7.31 -9.60 20.83
CA THR A 81 8.70 -10.08 20.84
C THR A 81 9.40 -10.02 19.47
N LYS A 82 8.63 -9.83 18.39
CA LYS A 82 9.12 -9.66 17.01
C LYS A 82 8.20 -8.76 16.18
N ALA A 83 8.77 -8.08 15.19
CA ALA A 83 8.00 -7.29 14.23
C ALA A 83 7.13 -8.19 13.32
N LEU A 84 5.96 -7.68 12.91
CA LEU A 84 5.11 -8.35 11.93
C LEU A 84 5.67 -8.16 10.50
N VAL A 85 6.11 -9.26 9.90
CA VAL A 85 6.64 -9.26 8.53
C VAL A 85 5.75 -10.12 7.63
N LEU A 86 5.12 -9.51 6.63
CA LEU A 86 4.24 -10.19 5.67
C LEU A 86 4.93 -10.29 4.31
N SER A 87 4.90 -11.49 3.72
CA SER A 87 5.43 -11.72 2.38
C SER A 87 4.29 -12.06 1.40
N PHE A 88 4.07 -11.21 0.40
CA PHE A 88 2.99 -11.39 -0.58
C PHE A 88 3.50 -12.12 -1.84
N HIS A 89 2.85 -13.22 -2.20
CA HIS A 89 3.24 -14.06 -3.35
C HIS A 89 2.10 -14.26 -4.34
N GLY A 90 2.40 -14.28 -5.63
CA GLY A 90 1.41 -14.55 -6.68
C GLY A 90 1.70 -13.84 -8.01
N PRO A 91 0.82 -13.99 -9.01
CA PRO A 91 0.98 -13.40 -10.35
C PRO A 91 0.99 -11.85 -10.35
N PRO A 92 1.42 -11.18 -11.44
CA PRO A 92 1.33 -9.72 -11.54
C PRO A 92 -0.13 -9.24 -11.60
N GLY A 93 -0.40 -8.06 -11.04
CA GLY A 93 -1.70 -7.38 -11.17
C GLY A 93 -2.86 -7.94 -10.35
N VAL A 94 -2.61 -8.92 -9.48
CA VAL A 94 -3.61 -9.54 -8.57
C VAL A 94 -3.84 -8.77 -7.27
N GLY A 95 -3.06 -7.72 -6.99
CA GLY A 95 -3.29 -6.83 -5.85
C GLY A 95 -2.21 -6.81 -4.76
N LYS A 96 -1.07 -7.52 -4.90
CA LYS A 96 0.02 -7.54 -3.89
C LYS A 96 0.44 -6.13 -3.41
N THR A 97 0.88 -5.27 -4.33
CA THR A 97 1.27 -3.88 -4.01
C THR A 97 0.09 -3.02 -3.59
N PHE A 98 -1.11 -3.32 -4.09
CA PHE A 98 -2.33 -2.60 -3.71
C PHE A 98 -2.65 -2.82 -2.23
N VAL A 99 -2.55 -4.07 -1.75
CA VAL A 99 -2.72 -4.41 -0.33
C VAL A 99 -1.67 -3.73 0.52
N SER A 100 -0.40 -3.73 0.13
CA SER A 100 0.65 -3.00 0.86
C SER A 100 0.31 -1.52 1.05
N ARG A 101 -0.17 -0.86 0.00
CA ARG A 101 -0.60 0.54 0.06
C ARG A 101 -1.83 0.73 0.94
N LEU A 102 -2.77 -0.21 0.91
CA LEU A 102 -3.98 -0.13 1.70
C LEU A 102 -3.71 -0.31 3.19
N ILE A 103 -2.85 -1.26 3.54
CA ILE A 103 -2.32 -1.44 4.90
C ILE A 103 -1.67 -0.13 5.36
N ALA A 104 -0.74 0.43 4.58
CA ALA A 104 -0.06 1.65 4.96
C ALA A 104 -1.04 2.81 5.18
N LYS A 105 -2.01 2.96 4.27
CA LYS A 105 -3.03 4.02 4.34
C LYS A 105 -3.98 3.87 5.53
N SER A 106 -4.36 2.63 5.88
CA SER A 106 -5.31 2.38 6.96
C SER A 106 -4.64 2.36 8.34
N LEU A 107 -3.35 2.06 8.43
CA LEU A 107 -2.62 1.96 9.70
C LEU A 107 -1.83 3.22 10.03
N TYR A 108 -1.26 3.92 9.05
CA TYR A 108 -0.53 5.15 9.30
C TYR A 108 -1.43 6.35 9.02
N LYS A 109 -1.66 7.17 10.05
CA LYS A 109 -2.24 8.50 9.91
C LYS A 109 -1.17 9.41 9.31
N ILE A 110 -0.97 9.31 8.00
CA ILE A 110 -0.09 10.23 7.28
C ILE A 110 -0.79 11.60 7.25
N ASN A 111 -0.65 12.37 8.31
CA ASN A 111 -0.86 13.80 8.26
C ASN A 111 0.25 14.38 7.39
N ASN A 112 -0.03 15.45 6.64
CA ASN A 112 0.98 16.21 5.89
C ASN A 112 1.94 16.96 6.85
N THR A 113 2.32 16.35 7.98
CA THR A 113 3.17 16.94 9.00
C THR A 113 4.52 17.30 8.38
N GLY A 114 5.11 16.41 7.57
CA GLY A 114 6.34 16.71 6.84
C GLY A 114 6.21 17.92 5.91
N GLY A 115 5.07 18.10 5.23
CA GLY A 115 4.83 19.29 4.41
C GLY A 115 4.60 20.56 5.23
N ILE A 116 3.93 20.46 6.38
CA ILE A 116 3.74 21.57 7.33
C ILE A 116 5.07 21.99 7.96
N ASP A 117 5.92 21.04 8.33
CA ASP A 117 7.24 21.27 8.91
C ASP A 117 8.19 21.91 7.89
N ILE A 118 8.17 21.43 6.63
CA ILE A 118 8.89 22.07 5.52
C ILE A 118 8.38 23.51 5.36
N THR A 119 7.07 23.70 5.30
CA THR A 119 6.48 25.04 5.10
C THR A 119 6.88 25.98 6.24
N THR A 120 6.80 25.52 7.49
CA THR A 120 7.16 26.30 8.68
C THR A 120 8.64 26.67 8.68
N LEU A 121 9.53 25.73 8.33
CA LEU A 121 10.97 26.00 8.23
C LEU A 121 11.27 27.02 7.12
N VAL A 122 10.68 26.83 5.95
CA VAL A 122 10.86 27.75 4.81
C VAL A 122 10.37 29.16 5.17
N THR A 123 9.24 29.27 5.87
CA THR A 123 8.70 30.55 6.34
C THR A 123 9.64 31.22 7.35
N ARG A 124 10.17 30.50 8.36
CA ARG A 124 11.12 31.07 9.32
C ARG A 124 12.43 31.54 8.66
N HIS A 125 12.93 30.76 7.69
CA HIS A 125 14.12 31.13 6.92
C HIS A 125 13.91 32.43 6.16
N TRP A 126 12.74 32.60 5.52
CA TRP A 126 12.35 33.84 4.87
C TRP A 126 12.21 35.01 5.87
N GLU A 127 11.56 34.79 7.01
CA GLU A 127 11.39 35.80 8.08
C GLU A 127 12.73 36.31 8.64
N SER A 128 13.78 35.48 8.62
CA SER A 128 15.15 35.87 8.98
C SER A 128 15.85 36.77 7.95
N GLY A 129 15.15 37.20 6.90
CA GLY A 129 15.68 38.06 5.83
C GLY A 129 16.51 37.32 4.79
N GLN A 130 16.52 35.99 4.83
CA GLN A 130 17.25 35.16 3.87
C GLN A 130 16.36 34.78 2.68
N ARG A 131 16.95 34.72 1.48
CA ARG A 131 16.19 34.30 0.30
C ARG A 131 15.93 32.80 0.36
N ARG A 132 14.79 32.36 -0.19
CA ARG A 132 14.43 30.94 -0.23
C ARG A 132 15.50 30.10 -0.93
N GLU A 133 16.13 30.63 -1.97
CA GLU A 133 17.13 29.93 -2.79
C GLU A 133 18.42 29.63 -2.03
N THR A 134 18.63 30.22 -0.85
CA THR A 134 19.80 29.93 0.00
C THR A 134 19.57 28.75 0.94
N LEU A 135 18.37 28.18 0.98
CA LEU A 135 18.08 26.97 1.76
C LEU A 135 18.88 25.79 1.22
N GLN A 136 19.64 25.15 2.10
CA GLN A 136 20.37 23.94 1.77
C GLN A 136 19.62 22.69 2.25
N LEU A 137 19.89 21.57 1.60
CA LEU A 137 19.29 20.28 1.94
C LEU A 137 19.55 19.89 3.40
N SER A 138 20.72 20.24 3.96
CA SER A 138 21.07 20.05 5.36
C SER A 138 20.13 20.76 6.35
N ASN A 139 19.53 21.90 5.95
CA ASN A 139 18.54 22.62 6.77
C ASN A 139 17.21 21.86 6.85
N LEU A 140 16.84 21.20 5.75
CA LEU A 140 15.61 20.41 5.63
C LEU A 140 15.79 19.01 6.25
N GLU A 141 16.94 18.38 6.04
CA GLU A 141 17.28 17.05 6.58
C GLU A 141 17.14 17.02 8.10
N ASN A 142 17.63 18.03 8.83
CA ASN A 142 17.58 18.02 10.30
C ASN A 142 16.15 18.12 10.88
N GLN A 143 15.18 18.64 10.11
CA GLN A 143 13.75 18.65 10.50
C GLN A 143 12.98 17.46 9.94
N LEU A 144 13.27 17.07 8.69
CA LEU A 144 12.64 15.95 8.02
C LEU A 144 13.06 14.60 8.62
N MET A 145 14.30 14.47 9.09
CA MET A 145 14.78 13.27 9.78
C MET A 145 14.08 13.10 11.13
N LYS A 146 13.79 14.18 11.87
CA LYS A 146 13.04 14.11 13.14
C LYS A 146 11.58 13.72 12.96
N GLY A 147 10.97 14.07 11.82
CA GLY A 147 9.58 13.74 11.50
C GLY A 147 9.40 12.42 10.72
N ALA A 148 10.46 11.92 10.06
CA ALA A 148 10.38 10.73 9.22
C ALA A 148 11.09 9.50 9.80
N LEU A 149 12.20 9.67 10.54
CA LEU A 149 13.09 8.59 11.02
C LEU A 149 14.02 9.08 12.16
N ASN A 150 13.70 8.93 13.46
CA ASN A 150 14.76 8.83 14.47
C ASN A 150 15.45 7.46 14.33
N ILE A 151 16.31 7.35 13.33
CA ILE A 151 17.35 6.35 13.24
C ILE A 151 18.68 7.09 13.31
N GLU A 152 19.02 7.62 14.47
CA GLU A 152 20.42 7.94 14.76
C GLU A 152 21.06 6.70 15.40
N ASN A 153 21.93 6.06 14.61
CA ASN A 153 22.75 4.86 14.88
C ASN A 153 22.23 3.49 14.40
N SER A 154 21.55 3.41 13.26
CA SER A 154 21.51 2.14 12.53
C SER A 154 21.61 2.36 11.03
N ARG A 155 22.79 2.01 10.50
CA ARG A 155 22.99 1.77 9.07
C ARG A 155 21.86 0.84 8.60
N GLY A 156 21.21 1.23 7.51
CA GLY A 156 19.96 0.64 7.06
C GLY A 156 19.99 -0.88 6.89
N LEU A 157 18.80 -1.48 6.97
CA LEU A 157 18.51 -2.91 6.80
C LEU A 157 18.71 -3.43 5.36
N TRP A 158 19.56 -2.80 4.56
CA TRP A 158 19.75 -3.19 3.16
C TRP A 158 20.82 -4.25 2.94
N HIS A 159 21.52 -4.70 3.98
CA HIS A 159 22.52 -5.78 3.90
C HIS A 159 22.56 -6.59 5.20
N SER A 160 21.63 -7.51 5.39
CA SER A 160 21.93 -8.65 6.26
C SER A 160 21.28 -9.92 5.73
N ASP A 161 22.14 -10.89 5.43
CA ASP A 161 21.86 -12.32 5.33
C ASP A 161 21.32 -12.92 6.65
N LEU A 162 20.53 -12.16 7.41
CA LEU A 162 19.82 -12.63 8.61
C LEU A 162 18.51 -13.28 8.15
N ILE A 163 18.68 -14.51 7.69
CA ILE A 163 17.71 -15.59 7.50
C ILE A 163 16.27 -15.10 7.27
N ILE A 164 15.95 -14.88 5.99
CA ILE A 164 14.61 -14.60 5.45
C ILE A 164 13.54 -15.57 6.01
N ASN A 165 13.92 -16.78 6.44
CA ASN A 165 13.01 -17.78 7.01
C ASN A 165 12.68 -17.60 8.51
N HIS A 166 13.45 -16.81 9.28
CA HIS A 166 13.18 -16.60 10.71
C HIS A 166 12.47 -15.28 11.03
N LEU A 167 12.42 -14.35 10.06
CA LEU A 167 11.76 -13.05 10.22
C LEU A 167 10.34 -12.99 9.66
N ILE A 168 10.01 -13.82 8.66
CA ILE A 168 8.67 -13.82 8.05
C ILE A 168 7.63 -14.35 9.04
N SER A 169 6.64 -13.52 9.34
CA SER A 169 5.51 -13.89 10.19
C SER A 169 4.46 -14.70 9.43
N ALA A 170 4.24 -14.38 8.15
CA ALA A 170 3.36 -15.17 7.28
C ALA A 170 3.68 -14.98 5.79
N PHE A 171 3.48 -16.06 5.05
CA PHE A 171 3.38 -16.05 3.60
C PHE A 171 1.91 -15.93 3.20
N VAL A 172 1.57 -14.90 2.43
CA VAL A 172 0.19 -14.60 2.04
C VAL A 172 0.04 -14.79 0.53
N PRO A 173 -0.63 -15.87 0.08
CA PRO A 173 -0.78 -16.17 -1.33
C PRO A 173 -1.87 -15.31 -1.99
N PHE A 174 -1.63 -14.95 -3.25
CA PHE A 174 -2.59 -14.28 -4.13
C PHE A 174 -2.90 -15.15 -5.34
N LEU A 175 -4.19 -15.28 -5.63
CA LEU A 175 -4.74 -16.12 -6.68
C LEU A 175 -4.82 -15.37 -8.02
N PRO A 176 -4.70 -16.05 -9.16
CA PRO A 176 -5.06 -15.48 -10.47
C PRO A 176 -6.51 -14.94 -10.46
N LEU A 177 -6.73 -13.79 -11.11
CA LEU A 177 -8.05 -13.17 -11.14
C LEU A 177 -8.89 -13.74 -12.29
N ALA A 178 -10.03 -14.34 -11.95
CA ALA A 178 -11.02 -14.74 -12.94
C ALA A 178 -11.80 -13.54 -13.54
N LYS A 179 -12.51 -13.77 -14.65
CA LYS A 179 -13.20 -12.72 -15.43
C LYS A 179 -14.08 -11.81 -14.57
N GLU A 180 -14.89 -12.37 -13.68
CA GLU A 180 -15.78 -11.64 -12.78
C GLU A 180 -15.04 -10.66 -11.84
N HIS A 181 -13.83 -11.03 -11.40
CA HIS A 181 -12.98 -10.14 -10.59
C HIS A 181 -12.44 -8.98 -11.43
N VAL A 182 -12.04 -9.26 -12.67
CA VAL A 182 -11.57 -8.24 -13.61
C VAL A 182 -12.70 -7.28 -13.99
N ARG A 183 -13.94 -7.77 -14.17
CA ARG A 183 -15.13 -6.92 -14.37
C ARG A 183 -15.29 -5.93 -13.21
N SER A 184 -15.07 -6.38 -11.98
CA SER A 184 -15.12 -5.51 -10.80
C SER A 184 -14.03 -4.42 -10.84
N CYS A 185 -12.80 -4.78 -11.19
CA CYS A 185 -11.73 -3.80 -11.43
C CYS A 185 -12.04 -2.80 -12.54
N ILE A 186 -12.73 -3.23 -13.61
CA ILE A 186 -13.13 -2.33 -14.71
C ILE A 186 -14.15 -1.31 -14.22
N ARG A 187 -15.18 -1.74 -13.49
CA ARG A 187 -16.18 -0.83 -12.92
C ARG A 187 -15.55 0.18 -11.96
N ASP A 188 -14.66 -0.28 -11.08
CA ASP A 188 -13.90 0.60 -10.18
C ASP A 188 -13.02 1.59 -10.96
N GLY A 189 -12.34 1.11 -12.01
CA GLY A 189 -11.51 1.95 -12.87
C GLY A 189 -12.32 3.04 -13.58
N LEU A 190 -13.49 2.69 -14.11
CA LEU A 190 -14.39 3.62 -14.80
C LEU A 190 -14.93 4.72 -13.87
N VAL A 191 -15.34 4.34 -12.66
CA VAL A 191 -15.84 5.30 -11.65
C VAL A 191 -14.69 6.15 -11.09
N SER A 192 -13.54 5.55 -10.77
CA SER A 192 -12.39 6.29 -10.24
C SER A 192 -11.81 7.31 -11.23
N LYS A 193 -11.99 7.07 -12.54
CA LYS A 193 -11.65 8.02 -13.61
C LYS A 193 -12.77 8.99 -13.97
N GLN A 194 -13.88 8.97 -13.22
CA GLN A 194 -15.02 9.88 -13.38
C GLN A 194 -15.74 9.78 -14.73
N TYR A 195 -15.58 8.67 -15.45
CA TYR A 195 -16.38 8.41 -16.66
C TYR A 195 -17.84 8.08 -16.31
N TYR A 196 -18.07 7.55 -15.10
CA TYR A 196 -19.39 7.21 -14.56
C TYR A 196 -19.50 7.67 -13.11
N THR A 197 -20.71 8.02 -12.68
CA THR A 197 -20.95 8.60 -11.35
C THR A 197 -20.85 7.57 -10.23
N ASN A 198 -21.24 6.32 -10.51
CA ASN A 198 -21.21 5.24 -9.54
C ASN A 198 -21.19 3.86 -10.22
N LEU A 199 -20.90 2.81 -9.45
CA LEU A 199 -20.74 1.45 -9.98
C LEU A 199 -21.99 0.91 -10.70
N ARG A 200 -23.20 1.35 -10.30
CA ARG A 200 -24.47 0.90 -10.92
C ARG A 200 -24.76 1.58 -12.25
N SER A 201 -24.18 2.76 -12.48
CA SER A 201 -24.35 3.49 -13.76
C SER A 201 -23.49 2.95 -14.90
N VAL A 202 -22.57 2.02 -14.62
CA VAL A 202 -21.65 1.46 -15.62
C VAL A 202 -22.40 0.40 -16.46
N PRO A 203 -22.60 0.60 -17.77
CA PRO A 203 -23.27 -0.39 -18.63
C PRO A 203 -22.42 -1.64 -18.83
N GLU A 204 -23.05 -2.82 -18.81
CA GLU A 204 -22.34 -4.08 -19.08
C GLU A 204 -21.70 -4.12 -20.47
N SER A 205 -22.30 -3.46 -21.47
CA SER A 205 -21.75 -3.39 -22.83
C SER A 205 -20.36 -2.75 -22.88
N VAL A 206 -20.11 -1.73 -22.06
CA VAL A 206 -18.81 -1.06 -21.95
C VAL A 206 -17.80 -1.96 -21.25
N VAL A 207 -18.24 -2.64 -20.17
CA VAL A 207 -17.40 -3.63 -19.48
C VAL A 207 -17.01 -4.77 -20.42
N ASP A 208 -17.93 -5.26 -21.23
CA ASP A 208 -17.69 -6.33 -22.21
C ASP A 208 -16.70 -5.90 -23.30
N ARG A 209 -16.81 -4.67 -23.82
CA ARG A 209 -15.84 -4.10 -24.76
C ARG A 209 -14.43 -4.09 -24.15
N ILE A 210 -14.30 -3.64 -22.91
CA ILE A 210 -12.99 -3.59 -22.22
C ILE A 210 -12.46 -4.99 -21.87
N ILE A 211 -13.33 -5.92 -21.47
CA ILE A 211 -12.95 -7.32 -21.18
C ILE A 211 -12.33 -7.97 -22.42
N LYS A 212 -12.90 -7.74 -23.62
CA LYS A 212 -12.39 -8.31 -24.89
C LYS A 212 -10.98 -7.84 -25.24
N GLU A 213 -10.60 -6.66 -24.76
CA GLU A 213 -9.26 -6.09 -24.95
C GLU A 213 -8.19 -6.70 -24.04
N LEU A 214 -8.59 -7.54 -23.09
CA LEU A 214 -7.71 -8.15 -22.09
C LEU A 214 -7.42 -9.61 -22.44
N THR A 215 -6.22 -10.07 -22.06
CA THR A 215 -5.77 -11.44 -22.32
C THR A 215 -6.10 -12.35 -21.14
N PHE A 216 -6.72 -13.49 -21.45
CA PHE A 216 -7.07 -14.53 -20.49
C PHE A 216 -6.40 -15.87 -20.84
N ILE A 217 -6.18 -16.68 -19.82
CA ILE A 217 -5.51 -17.98 -19.89
C ILE A 217 -6.34 -19.05 -19.14
N PRO A 218 -6.25 -20.33 -19.54
CA PRO A 218 -5.62 -20.80 -20.78
C PRO A 218 -6.34 -20.25 -22.02
N GLU A 219 -5.73 -20.37 -23.21
CA GLU A 219 -6.24 -19.71 -24.43
C GLU A 219 -7.63 -20.20 -24.83
N GLU A 220 -7.94 -21.48 -24.58
CA GLU A 220 -9.21 -22.11 -24.91
C GLU A 220 -10.34 -21.69 -23.95
N GLU A 221 -10.13 -21.86 -22.64
CA GLU A 221 -11.17 -21.61 -21.64
C GLU A 221 -11.24 -20.14 -21.20
N GLN A 222 -10.16 -19.39 -21.38
CA GLN A 222 -10.07 -17.96 -21.06
C GLN A 222 -10.62 -17.61 -19.67
N ILE A 223 -10.23 -18.37 -18.65
CA ILE A 223 -10.80 -18.25 -17.30
C ILE A 223 -10.09 -17.21 -16.44
N PHE A 224 -8.76 -17.16 -16.45
CA PHE A 224 -7.96 -16.30 -15.60
C PHE A 224 -7.25 -15.21 -16.39
N SER A 225 -7.20 -13.99 -15.86
CA SER A 225 -6.45 -12.93 -16.49
C SER A 225 -4.95 -13.15 -16.36
N SER A 226 -4.23 -13.06 -17.48
CA SER A 226 -2.76 -13.20 -17.51
C SER A 226 -2.03 -12.13 -16.70
N ASN A 227 -2.64 -10.94 -16.56
CA ASN A 227 -2.03 -9.76 -15.93
C ASN A 227 -2.89 -9.18 -14.80
N GLY A 228 -3.89 -9.92 -14.34
CA GLY A 228 -4.89 -9.43 -13.39
C GLY A 228 -5.45 -8.07 -13.81
N CYS A 229 -5.54 -7.13 -12.86
CA CYS A 229 -6.08 -5.80 -13.11
C CYS A 229 -5.02 -4.76 -13.52
N LYS A 230 -3.75 -5.15 -13.71
CA LYS A 230 -2.64 -4.21 -13.97
C LYS A 230 -2.85 -3.37 -15.23
N ARG A 231 -3.45 -3.95 -16.28
CA ARG A 231 -3.63 -3.31 -17.60
C ARG A 231 -5.02 -2.71 -17.81
N VAL A 232 -5.93 -2.88 -16.84
CA VAL A 232 -7.34 -2.47 -16.96
C VAL A 232 -7.47 -0.97 -17.21
N VAL A 233 -6.77 -0.14 -16.43
CA VAL A 233 -6.87 1.33 -16.56
C VAL A 233 -6.42 1.82 -17.94
N ASN A 234 -5.36 1.22 -18.50
CA ASN A 234 -4.88 1.57 -19.84
C ASN A 234 -5.91 1.19 -20.91
N LYS A 235 -6.57 0.05 -20.77
CA LYS A 235 -7.60 -0.41 -21.70
C LYS A 235 -8.90 0.41 -21.59
N ILE A 236 -9.28 0.82 -20.38
CA ILE A 236 -10.39 1.76 -20.16
C ILE A 236 -10.20 3.02 -20.99
N PHE A 237 -9.01 3.64 -20.88
CA PHE A 237 -8.71 4.88 -21.61
C PHE A 237 -8.91 4.70 -23.13
N LEU A 238 -8.32 3.65 -23.71
CA LEU A 238 -8.43 3.38 -25.14
C LEU A 238 -9.88 3.17 -25.61
N VAL A 239 -10.66 2.37 -24.87
CA VAL A 239 -12.05 2.04 -25.27
C VAL A 239 -12.98 3.23 -25.11
N VAL A 240 -12.84 4.01 -24.03
CA VAL A 240 -13.72 5.16 -23.80
C VAL A 240 -13.48 6.27 -24.82
N GLU A 241 -12.22 6.54 -25.18
CA GLU A 241 -11.92 7.51 -26.25
C GLU A 241 -12.49 7.05 -27.59
N TYR A 242 -12.38 5.76 -27.95
CA TYR A 242 -13.01 5.22 -29.16
C TYR A 242 -14.55 5.38 -29.16
N ILE A 243 -15.23 5.09 -28.03
CA ILE A 243 -16.69 5.26 -27.93
C ILE A 243 -17.11 6.72 -28.11
N ARG A 244 -16.28 7.68 -27.69
CA ARG A 244 -16.56 9.10 -27.88
C ARG A 244 -16.40 9.54 -29.33
N GLU A 245 -15.52 8.89 -30.10
CA GLU A 245 -15.32 9.16 -31.53
C GLU A 245 -16.41 8.53 -32.41
N GLU A 246 -17.18 7.56 -31.90
CA GLU A 246 -18.34 6.95 -32.60
C GLU A 246 -19.65 7.78 -32.47
N LEU A 247 -19.64 8.90 -31.72
CA LEU A 247 -20.79 9.78 -31.46
C LEU A 247 -20.63 11.14 -32.16
#